data_AF-A0A2E9URR8-F1
#
_entry.id   AF-A0A2E9URR8-F1
#
_cell.length_a   1.000
_cell.length_b   1.000
_cell.length_c   1.000
_cell.angle_alpha   90.00
_cell.angle_beta   90.00
_cell.angle_gamma   90.00
#
_symmetry.space_group_name_H-M   'P 1'
#
loop_
_entity.id
_entity.type
_entity.pdbx_description
1 polymer ?
#
loop_
_entity_poly.entity_id
_entity_poly.type
_entity_poly.pdbx_seq_one_letter_code
_entity_poly.pdbx_strand_id
1 'polypeptide(L)'
;VNTRLPIPEEPTKLMKGQLESLGMDPEEYRGRILDIREDVQKKRRDLGPDLGYDYDLLSDEELSDIFQHNIFPNMIITLQPDKALIMRARPHHSDPSKCYWDKVTLVMPPSENAEIVADLQFMPKPKPIPDERPEREEFTQEDVIAGEKTMDITVDQDVHLIRDVQNGMRSRGFKQQVLNDDESRIQHYHDWYSWHMGV
;
A
#
# COMPACT_ATOMS: atom_id res chain seq x y z
N VAL A 1 3.37 0.18 -17.59
CA VAL A 1 4.27 -0.90 -17.12
C VAL A 1 4.89 -1.55 -18.35
N ASN A 2 6.18 -1.32 -18.62
CA ASN A 2 6.90 -2.02 -19.68
C ASN A 2 7.79 -3.07 -19.02
N THR A 3 7.17 -4.11 -18.50
CA THR A 3 7.92 -5.32 -18.20
C THR A 3 8.11 -6.03 -19.53
N ARG A 4 9.36 -6.29 -19.93
CA ARG A 4 9.69 -7.20 -21.05
C ARG A 4 9.25 -8.65 -20.80
N LEU A 5 8.35 -8.85 -19.85
CA LEU A 5 7.81 -10.12 -19.42
C LEU A 5 6.54 -10.40 -20.23
N PRO A 6 6.31 -11.67 -20.60
CA PRO A 6 5.07 -12.04 -21.27
C PRO A 6 3.87 -11.75 -20.37
N ILE A 7 2.77 -11.35 -20.99
CA ILE A 7 1.49 -11.24 -20.28
C ILE A 7 1.06 -12.67 -19.91
N PRO A 8 0.74 -12.94 -18.63
CA PRO A 8 0.28 -14.26 -18.22
C PRO A 8 -1.06 -14.59 -18.87
N GLU A 9 -1.33 -15.88 -19.11
CA GLU A 9 -2.64 -16.32 -19.63
C GLU A 9 -3.72 -16.35 -18.55
N GLU A 10 -3.36 -16.55 -17.29
CA GLU A 10 -4.29 -16.69 -16.17
C GLU A 10 -4.13 -15.58 -15.14
N PRO A 11 -5.21 -15.17 -14.44
CA PRO A 11 -5.10 -14.18 -13.38
C PRO A 11 -4.20 -14.69 -12.26
N THR A 12 -3.36 -13.80 -11.74
CA THR A 12 -2.52 -14.11 -10.58
C THR A 12 -3.38 -14.43 -9.36
N LYS A 13 -2.81 -15.09 -8.34
CA LYS A 13 -3.52 -15.39 -7.09
C LYS A 13 -4.19 -14.15 -6.47
N LEU A 14 -3.53 -13.00 -6.53
CA LEU A 14 -4.08 -11.74 -6.03
C LEU A 14 -5.26 -11.28 -6.90
N MET A 15 -5.11 -11.29 -8.22
CA MET A 15 -6.20 -10.94 -9.14
C MET A 15 -7.43 -11.86 -8.98
N LYS A 16 -7.23 -13.17 -8.81
CA LYS A 16 -8.33 -14.11 -8.56
C LYS A 16 -9.11 -13.72 -7.29
N GLY A 17 -8.40 -13.45 -6.19
CA GLY A 17 -9.03 -12.99 -4.96
C GLY A 17 -9.78 -11.66 -5.11
N GLN A 18 -9.30 -10.75 -5.98
CA GLN A 18 -9.98 -9.49 -6.27
C GLN A 18 -11.30 -9.74 -6.99
N LEU A 19 -11.25 -10.52 -8.07
CA LEU A 19 -12.41 -10.85 -8.88
C LEU A 19 -13.47 -11.56 -8.05
N GLU A 20 -13.08 -12.59 -7.28
CA GLU A 20 -13.98 -13.32 -6.38
C GLU A 20 -14.63 -12.39 -5.34
N SER A 21 -13.88 -11.44 -4.78
CA SER A 21 -14.42 -10.47 -3.80
C SER A 21 -15.49 -9.55 -4.39
N LEU A 22 -15.44 -9.33 -5.70
CA LEU A 22 -16.40 -8.54 -6.47
C LEU A 22 -17.54 -9.39 -7.07
N GLY A 23 -17.56 -10.69 -6.78
CA GLY A 23 -18.53 -11.64 -7.36
C GLY A 23 -18.30 -11.89 -8.86
N MET A 24 -17.06 -11.72 -9.34
CA MET A 24 -16.65 -11.97 -10.72
C MET A 24 -15.93 -13.33 -10.80
N ASP A 25 -16.14 -14.07 -11.88
CA ASP A 25 -15.47 -15.36 -12.09
C ASP A 25 -14.06 -15.16 -12.69
N PRO A 26 -12.97 -15.54 -12.00
CA PRO A 26 -11.62 -15.38 -12.53
C PRO A 26 -11.35 -16.19 -13.81
N GLU A 27 -12.07 -17.29 -14.04
CA GLU A 27 -11.84 -18.14 -15.21
C GLU A 27 -12.35 -17.48 -16.51
N GLU A 28 -13.29 -16.53 -16.43
CA GLU A 28 -13.72 -15.71 -17.57
C GLU A 28 -12.61 -14.79 -18.12
N TYR A 29 -11.56 -14.56 -17.31
CA TYR A 29 -10.44 -13.69 -17.66
C TYR A 29 -9.22 -14.44 -18.22
N ARG A 30 -9.32 -15.75 -18.45
CA ARG A 30 -8.25 -16.51 -19.10
C ARG A 30 -8.00 -15.99 -20.53
N GLY A 31 -6.79 -15.52 -20.80
CA GLY A 31 -6.41 -14.85 -22.05
C GLY A 31 -6.89 -13.40 -22.18
N ARG A 32 -7.56 -12.86 -21.15
CA ARG A 32 -8.12 -11.50 -21.10
C ARG A 32 -7.66 -10.71 -19.87
N ILE A 33 -6.44 -10.98 -19.39
CA ILE A 33 -5.90 -10.39 -18.15
C ILE A 33 -5.88 -8.86 -18.17
N LEU A 34 -5.68 -8.26 -19.34
CA LEU A 34 -5.65 -6.80 -19.47
C LEU A 34 -7.03 -6.16 -19.25
N ASP A 35 -8.12 -6.92 -19.46
CA ASP A 35 -9.50 -6.45 -19.31
C ASP A 35 -9.91 -6.37 -17.83
N ILE A 36 -9.22 -7.11 -16.95
CA ILE A 36 -9.53 -7.18 -15.51
C ILE A 36 -9.60 -5.78 -14.90
N ARG A 37 -8.64 -4.90 -15.22
CA ARG A 37 -8.57 -3.56 -14.63
C ARG A 37 -9.83 -2.77 -14.95
N GLU A 38 -10.22 -2.70 -16.22
CA GLU A 38 -11.40 -1.95 -16.67
C GLU A 38 -12.70 -2.54 -16.09
N ASP A 39 -12.83 -3.87 -16.08
CA ASP A 39 -14.05 -4.53 -15.62
C ASP A 39 -14.20 -4.44 -14.09
N VAL A 40 -13.10 -4.45 -13.34
CA VAL A 40 -13.10 -4.17 -11.89
C VAL A 40 -13.60 -2.75 -11.61
N GLN A 41 -13.18 -1.76 -12.41
CA GLN A 41 -13.60 -0.35 -12.23
C GLN A 41 -15.10 -0.20 -12.43
N LYS A 42 -15.64 -0.76 -13.53
CA LYS A 42 -17.09 -0.78 -13.81
C LYS A 42 -17.85 -1.48 -12.67
N LYS A 43 -17.39 -2.66 -12.27
CA LYS A 43 -18.05 -3.45 -11.22
C LYS A 43 -18.08 -2.71 -9.88
N ARG A 44 -16.99 -2.03 -9.50
CA ARG A 44 -16.95 -1.19 -8.29
C ARG A 44 -17.91 -0.01 -8.37
N ARG A 45 -18.00 0.64 -9.52
CA ARG A 45 -18.94 1.76 -9.73
C ARG A 45 -20.39 1.31 -9.64
N ASP A 46 -20.71 0.15 -10.21
CA ASP A 46 -22.06 -0.43 -10.17
C ASP A 46 -22.48 -0.83 -8.74
N LEU A 47 -21.55 -1.42 -7.97
CA LEU A 47 -21.82 -1.90 -6.60
C LEU A 47 -21.68 -0.83 -5.52
N GLY A 48 -21.00 0.29 -5.82
CA GLY A 48 -20.74 1.36 -4.86
C GLY A 48 -22.00 1.86 -4.16
N PRO A 49 -23.06 2.26 -4.90
CA PRO A 49 -24.31 2.74 -4.31
C PRO A 49 -25.01 1.74 -3.39
N ASP A 50 -25.02 0.45 -3.74
CA ASP A 50 -25.62 -0.62 -2.93
C ASP A 50 -24.89 -0.80 -1.59
N LEU A 51 -23.60 -0.46 -1.56
CA LEU A 51 -22.76 -0.48 -0.37
C LEU A 51 -22.71 0.87 0.35
N GLY A 52 -23.39 1.89 -0.19
CA GLY A 52 -23.44 3.24 0.35
C GLY A 52 -22.19 4.08 0.07
N TYR A 53 -21.39 3.70 -0.92
CA TYR A 53 -20.28 4.51 -1.41
C TYR A 53 -20.73 5.42 -2.56
N ASP A 54 -20.21 6.65 -2.56
CA ASP A 54 -20.32 7.60 -3.67
C ASP A 54 -18.96 7.72 -4.36
N TYR A 55 -18.91 7.28 -5.61
CA TYR A 55 -17.71 7.25 -6.45
C TYR A 55 -17.78 8.25 -7.62
N ASP A 56 -18.76 9.16 -7.65
CA ASP A 56 -18.98 10.06 -8.79
C ASP A 56 -17.79 11.00 -9.05
N LEU A 57 -17.05 11.36 -7.98
CA LEU A 57 -15.88 12.22 -8.07
C LEU A 57 -14.57 11.46 -8.32
N LEU A 58 -14.59 10.13 -8.28
CA LEU A 58 -13.41 9.31 -8.50
C LEU A 58 -13.27 8.94 -9.98
N SER A 59 -12.07 9.12 -10.51
CA SER A 59 -11.67 8.56 -11.80
C SER A 59 -11.71 7.03 -11.76
N ASP A 60 -11.79 6.41 -12.94
CA ASP A 60 -11.79 4.94 -13.02
C ASP A 60 -10.45 4.38 -12.51
N GLU A 61 -9.32 5.05 -12.75
CA GLU A 61 -8.04 4.63 -12.19
C GLU A 61 -8.05 4.61 -10.66
N GLU A 62 -8.64 5.63 -10.02
CA GLU A 62 -8.78 5.68 -8.56
C GLU A 62 -9.63 4.52 -8.03
N LEU A 63 -10.52 3.93 -8.83
CA LEU A 63 -11.33 2.77 -8.46
C LEU A 63 -10.59 1.43 -8.49
N SER A 64 -9.47 1.30 -9.18
CA SER A 64 -8.72 0.03 -9.25
C SER A 64 -7.32 0.09 -8.67
N ASP A 65 -6.69 1.27 -8.74
CA ASP A 65 -5.27 1.41 -8.48
C ASP A 65 -5.01 1.93 -7.07
N ILE A 66 -3.75 1.82 -6.67
CA ILE A 66 -3.25 2.33 -5.41
C ILE A 66 -2.49 3.62 -5.70
N PHE A 67 -3.02 4.74 -5.24
CA PHE A 67 -2.39 6.06 -5.40
C PHE A 67 -1.49 6.36 -4.21
N GLN A 68 -0.18 6.38 -4.43
CA GLN A 68 0.80 6.69 -3.39
C GLN A 68 1.36 8.11 -3.56
N HIS A 69 1.20 8.92 -2.53
CA HIS A 69 1.79 10.25 -2.40
C HIS A 69 2.89 10.25 -1.33
N ASN A 70 4.10 10.64 -1.73
CA ASN A 70 5.20 10.89 -0.80
C ASN A 70 5.21 12.38 -0.46
N ILE A 71 4.88 12.71 0.79
CA ILE A 71 4.86 14.07 1.30
C ILE A 71 6.16 14.32 2.05
N PHE A 72 7.02 15.15 1.46
CA PHE A 72 8.25 15.58 2.08
C PHE A 72 7.97 16.29 3.43
N PRO A 73 8.73 16.02 4.50
CA PRO A 73 9.97 15.25 4.51
C PRO A 73 9.82 13.75 4.83
N ASN A 74 8.69 13.30 5.36
CA ASN A 74 8.68 12.01 6.06
C ASN A 74 7.33 11.29 6.13
N MET A 75 6.40 11.60 5.25
CA MET A 75 5.07 11.00 5.24
C MET A 75 4.76 10.35 3.89
N ILE A 76 4.11 9.19 3.94
CA ILE A 76 3.58 8.50 2.77
C ILE A 76 2.08 8.33 3.01
N ILE A 77 1.27 8.74 2.04
CA ILE A 77 -0.16 8.50 2.03
C ILE A 77 -0.48 7.63 0.82
N THR A 78 -1.08 6.48 1.09
CA THR A 78 -1.56 5.56 0.08
C THR A 78 -3.09 5.56 0.10
N LEU A 79 -3.70 5.86 -1.03
CA LEU A 79 -5.14 6.01 -1.21
C LEU A 79 -5.69 4.90 -2.11
N GLN A 80 -6.84 4.40 -1.69
CA GLN A 80 -7.80 3.59 -2.42
C GLN A 80 -9.19 4.21 -2.16
N PRO A 81 -10.24 3.89 -2.94
CA PRO A 81 -11.55 4.54 -2.83
C PRO A 81 -12.15 4.56 -1.42
N ASP A 82 -11.91 3.50 -0.67
CA ASP A 82 -12.54 3.17 0.60
C ASP A 82 -11.51 2.98 1.74
N LYS A 83 -10.23 3.24 1.46
CA LYS A 83 -9.12 3.04 2.41
C LYS A 83 -8.00 4.05 2.19
N ALA A 84 -7.49 4.59 3.30
CA ALA A 84 -6.24 5.34 3.30
C ALA A 84 -5.24 4.69 4.27
N LEU A 85 -4.00 4.53 3.84
CA LEU A 85 -2.87 4.14 4.68
C LEU A 85 -1.93 5.34 4.80
N ILE A 86 -1.73 5.81 6.02
CA ILE A 86 -0.81 6.90 6.35
C ILE A 86 0.36 6.29 7.10
N MET A 87 1.56 6.52 6.59
CA MET A 87 2.80 6.13 7.22
C MET A 87 3.68 7.36 7.45
N ARG A 88 4.32 7.44 8.62
CA ARG A 88 5.21 8.55 8.96
C ARG A 88 6.47 8.05 9.67
N ALA A 89 7.64 8.41 9.16
CA ALA A 89 8.92 8.13 9.81
C ALA A 89 9.38 9.33 10.64
N ARG A 90 9.41 9.22 11.97
CA ARG A 90 9.90 10.28 12.85
C ARG A 90 11.32 9.99 13.28
N PRO A 91 12.30 10.90 13.07
CA PRO A 91 13.66 10.71 13.55
C PRO A 91 13.69 10.42 15.05
N HIS A 92 14.55 9.51 15.49
CA HIS A 92 14.81 9.33 16.91
C HIS A 92 15.60 10.53 17.45
N HIS A 93 15.26 10.99 18.65
CA HIS A 93 15.78 12.24 19.22
C HIS A 93 17.32 12.24 19.42
N SER A 94 17.94 11.08 19.60
CA SER A 94 19.37 10.96 19.95
C SER A 94 20.15 9.97 19.09
N ASP A 95 19.49 9.15 18.29
CA ASP A 95 20.16 8.11 17.49
C ASP A 95 19.78 8.30 16.03
N PRO A 96 20.68 8.84 15.19
CA PRO A 96 20.38 9.12 13.78
C PRO A 96 20.13 7.86 12.96
N SER A 97 20.38 6.67 13.50
CA SER A 97 20.10 5.40 12.84
C SER A 97 18.83 4.72 13.34
N LYS A 98 18.01 5.43 14.12
CA LYS A 98 16.71 4.98 14.57
C LYS A 98 15.63 5.98 14.16
N CYS A 99 14.44 5.46 13.96
CA CYS A 99 13.23 6.26 13.79
C CYS A 99 12.07 5.57 14.52
N TYR A 100 11.03 6.35 14.80
CA TYR A 100 9.71 5.81 15.12
C TYR A 100 8.91 5.74 13.84
N TRP A 101 8.25 4.63 13.58
CA TRP A 101 7.40 4.47 12.41
C TRP A 101 5.94 4.44 12.85
N ASP A 102 5.19 5.48 12.48
CA ASP A 102 3.75 5.52 12.73
C ASP A 102 3.02 4.95 11.51
N LYS A 103 2.09 4.01 11.73
CA LYS A 103 1.16 3.48 10.73
C LYS A 103 -0.27 3.75 11.18
N VAL A 104 -1.06 4.39 10.32
CA VAL A 104 -2.49 4.61 10.53
C VAL A 104 -3.25 4.12 9.31
N THR A 105 -4.14 3.16 9.52
CA THR A 105 -5.07 2.72 8.48
C THR A 105 -6.45 3.32 8.76
N LEU A 106 -6.96 4.08 7.81
CA LEU A 106 -8.33 4.58 7.79
C LEU A 106 -9.12 3.71 6.81
N VAL A 107 -10.28 3.23 7.26
CA VAL A 107 -11.18 2.40 6.46
C VAL A 107 -12.54 3.05 6.51
N MET A 108 -13.16 3.22 5.34
CA MET A 108 -14.58 3.53 5.24
C MET A 108 -15.36 2.22 5.22
N PRO A 109 -16.19 1.92 6.24
CA PRO A 109 -17.09 0.77 6.18
C PRO A 109 -18.23 1.04 5.20
N PRO A 110 -18.90 0.00 4.67
CA PRO A 110 -20.15 0.17 3.94
C PRO A 110 -21.24 0.77 4.85
N SER A 111 -22.32 1.30 4.27
CA SER A 111 -23.42 1.85 5.07
C SER A 111 -24.10 0.76 5.92
N GLU A 112 -24.69 1.15 7.05
CA GLU A 112 -25.39 0.22 7.96
C GLU A 112 -26.55 -0.53 7.29
N ASN A 113 -27.15 0.04 6.24
CA ASN A 113 -28.26 -0.54 5.50
C ASN A 113 -27.81 -1.30 4.24
N ALA A 114 -26.51 -1.40 3.99
CA ALA A 114 -26.00 -2.11 2.82
C ALA A 114 -26.25 -3.60 2.96
N GLU A 115 -26.85 -4.22 1.94
CA GLU A 115 -26.74 -5.66 1.76
C GLU A 115 -25.33 -5.97 1.25
N ILE A 116 -24.49 -6.57 2.10
CA ILE A 116 -23.10 -6.91 1.73
C ILE A 116 -23.14 -8.08 0.73
N VAL A 117 -23.32 -7.75 -0.55
CA VAL A 117 -23.35 -8.69 -1.67
C VAL A 117 -21.97 -8.93 -2.29
N ALA A 118 -20.99 -8.07 -1.97
CA ALA A 118 -19.61 -8.14 -2.41
C ALA A 118 -18.69 -7.47 -1.39
N ASP A 119 -17.43 -7.90 -1.35
CA ASP A 119 -16.39 -7.26 -0.55
C ASP A 119 -15.49 -6.42 -1.45
N LEU A 120 -15.76 -5.11 -1.53
CA LEU A 120 -14.93 -4.21 -2.32
C LEU A 120 -13.54 -3.96 -1.70
N GLN A 121 -13.28 -4.38 -0.45
CA GLN A 121 -12.04 -4.04 0.26
C GLN A 121 -10.91 -5.02 -0.08
N PHE A 122 -10.20 -4.76 -1.17
CA PHE A 122 -9.15 -5.64 -1.70
C PHE A 122 -7.79 -5.55 -0.97
N MET A 123 -7.77 -5.65 0.36
CA MET A 123 -6.51 -5.87 1.10
C MET A 123 -6.66 -6.99 2.13
N PRO A 124 -5.59 -7.74 2.43
CA PRO A 124 -5.61 -8.78 3.46
C PRO A 124 -5.92 -8.10 4.80
N LYS A 125 -7.17 -8.22 5.24
CA LYS A 125 -7.62 -7.81 6.56
C LYS A 125 -7.72 -9.05 7.45
N PRO A 126 -7.55 -8.90 8.77
CA PRO A 126 -8.41 -9.62 9.68
C PRO A 126 -9.84 -9.14 9.42
N LYS A 127 -10.67 -9.98 8.79
CA LYS A 127 -12.12 -9.80 8.83
C LYS A 127 -12.60 -10.26 10.21
N PRO A 128 -13.55 -9.56 10.86
CA PRO A 128 -14.31 -8.37 10.40
C PRO A 128 -13.62 -7.02 10.68
N ILE A 129 -14.12 -5.92 10.05
CA ILE A 129 -13.79 -4.55 10.50
C ILE A 129 -14.19 -4.45 11.97
N PRO A 130 -13.30 -4.04 12.88
CA PRO A 130 -13.66 -3.90 14.28
C PRO A 130 -14.83 -2.91 14.46
N ASP A 131 -15.84 -3.28 15.25
CA ASP A 131 -16.96 -2.40 15.61
C ASP A 131 -16.47 -1.16 16.38
N GLU A 132 -15.36 -1.30 17.09
CA GLU A 132 -14.71 -0.25 17.86
C GLU A 132 -13.33 0.08 17.31
N ARG A 133 -12.89 1.33 17.51
CA ARG A 133 -11.55 1.76 17.12
C ARG A 133 -10.52 0.87 17.84
N PRO A 134 -9.60 0.20 17.12
CA PRO A 134 -8.58 -0.62 17.75
C PRO A 134 -7.69 0.22 18.66
N GLU A 135 -7.24 -0.39 19.76
CA GLU A 135 -6.27 0.23 20.64
C GLU A 135 -4.97 0.52 19.89
N ARG A 136 -4.31 1.61 20.27
CA ARG A 136 -3.03 1.96 19.69
C ARG A 136 -1.95 1.03 20.23
N GLU A 137 -1.34 0.27 19.34
CA GLU A 137 -0.18 -0.55 19.66
C GLU A 137 1.13 0.22 19.51
N GLU A 138 2.07 -0.07 20.41
CA GLU A 138 3.48 0.32 20.30
C GLU A 138 4.33 -0.94 20.45
N PHE A 139 5.20 -1.19 19.49
CA PHE A 139 6.09 -2.35 19.48
C PHE A 139 7.37 -2.03 18.70
N THR A 140 8.33 -2.92 18.83
CA THR A 140 9.66 -2.81 18.23
C THR A 140 9.74 -3.49 16.87
N GLN A 141 10.79 -3.20 16.12
CA GLN A 141 11.10 -3.93 14.88
C GLN A 141 11.32 -5.42 15.17
N GLU A 142 11.92 -5.75 16.31
CA GLU A 142 12.18 -7.12 16.75
C GLU A 142 10.88 -7.92 16.93
N ASP A 143 9.82 -7.30 17.47
CA ASP A 143 8.52 -7.95 17.64
C ASP A 143 7.89 -8.34 16.29
N VAL A 144 8.10 -7.52 15.25
CA VAL A 144 7.67 -7.82 13.87
C VAL A 144 8.50 -8.96 13.27
N ILE A 145 9.82 -8.93 13.45
CA ILE A 145 10.73 -9.96 12.93
C ILE A 145 10.48 -11.31 13.61
N ALA A 146 10.13 -11.30 14.89
CA ALA A 146 9.74 -12.50 15.65
C ALA A 146 8.34 -13.02 15.26
N GLY A 147 7.55 -12.25 14.51
CA GLY A 147 6.18 -12.58 14.15
C GLY A 147 5.17 -12.42 15.29
N GLU A 148 5.55 -11.73 16.37
CA GLU A 148 4.68 -11.45 17.52
C GLU A 148 3.73 -10.28 17.24
N LYS A 149 4.17 -9.36 16.37
CA LYS A 149 3.41 -8.19 15.90
C LYS A 149 3.48 -8.08 14.39
N THR A 150 2.56 -7.32 13.79
CA THR A 150 2.52 -7.12 12.34
C THR A 150 2.03 -5.72 11.99
N MET A 151 2.60 -5.17 10.92
CA MET A 151 2.17 -3.97 10.22
C MET A 151 1.57 -4.28 8.84
N ASP A 152 1.09 -5.51 8.61
CA ASP A 152 0.69 -6.11 7.32
C ASP A 152 1.88 -6.60 6.48
N ILE A 153 1.62 -7.65 5.70
CA ILE A 153 2.63 -8.44 4.97
C ILE A 153 3.65 -7.61 4.18
N THR A 154 3.22 -6.55 3.49
CA THR A 154 4.09 -5.73 2.66
C THR A 154 4.95 -4.80 3.50
N VAL A 155 4.36 -4.18 4.53
CA VAL A 155 5.10 -3.26 5.41
C VAL A 155 6.09 -4.04 6.27
N ASP A 156 5.72 -5.24 6.71
CA ASP A 156 6.62 -6.13 7.44
C ASP A 156 7.86 -6.45 6.60
N GLN A 157 7.73 -6.67 5.28
CA GLN A 157 8.90 -6.87 4.41
C GLN A 157 9.85 -5.67 4.41
N ASP A 158 9.32 -4.45 4.37
CA ASP A 158 10.14 -3.23 4.46
C ASP A 158 10.81 -3.11 5.84
N VAL A 159 10.10 -3.44 6.92
CA VAL A 159 10.65 -3.52 8.29
C VAL A 159 11.82 -4.49 8.35
N HIS A 160 11.74 -5.65 7.70
CA HIS A 160 12.83 -6.64 7.73
C HIS A 160 14.10 -6.11 7.02
N LEU A 161 13.94 -5.33 5.95
CA LEU A 161 15.05 -4.90 5.10
C LEU A 161 15.78 -3.65 5.61
N ILE A 162 15.05 -2.70 6.22
CA ILE A 162 15.61 -1.37 6.52
C ILE A 162 16.81 -1.40 7.49
N ARG A 163 16.82 -2.35 8.43
CA ARG A 163 17.95 -2.56 9.36
C ARG A 163 19.22 -2.93 8.63
N ASP A 164 19.10 -3.86 7.68
CA ASP A 164 20.25 -4.42 6.98
C ASP A 164 20.82 -3.40 5.98
N VAL A 165 19.95 -2.59 5.36
CA VAL A 165 20.35 -1.42 4.57
C VAL A 165 21.14 -0.42 5.42
N GLN A 166 20.62 -0.04 6.60
CA GLN A 166 21.29 0.90 7.50
C GLN A 166 22.64 0.37 8.00
N ASN A 167 22.76 -0.94 8.26
CA ASN A 167 24.01 -1.60 8.61
C ASN A 167 25.01 -1.59 7.45
N GLY A 168 24.54 -1.83 6.22
CA GLY A 168 25.35 -1.72 5.01
C GLY A 168 25.93 -0.33 4.81
N MET A 169 25.10 0.72 4.99
CA MET A 169 25.52 2.12 4.87
C MET A 169 26.57 2.54 5.91
N ARG A 170 26.63 1.87 7.06
CA ARG A 170 27.65 2.10 8.10
C ARG A 170 28.98 1.41 7.81
N SER A 171 29.05 0.53 6.81
CA SER A 171 30.28 -0.14 6.44
C SER A 171 31.36 0.85 6.01
N ARG A 172 32.60 0.68 6.51
CA ARG A 172 33.77 1.47 6.07
C ARG A 172 34.00 1.41 4.55
N GLY A 173 33.58 0.31 3.92
CA GLY A 173 33.68 0.08 2.49
C GLY A 173 32.59 0.76 1.66
N PHE A 174 31.48 1.14 2.29
CA PHE A 174 30.43 1.90 1.61
C PHE A 174 30.91 3.34 1.40
N LYS A 175 30.76 3.84 0.17
CA LYS A 175 31.18 5.20 -0.23
C LYS A 175 30.03 6.03 -0.75
N GLN A 176 29.19 5.43 -1.60
CA GLN A 176 28.04 6.09 -2.20
C GLN A 176 27.05 5.03 -2.72
N GLN A 177 25.79 5.44 -2.87
CA GLN A 177 24.78 4.70 -3.61
C GLN A 177 24.75 5.22 -5.06
N VAL A 178 24.59 4.31 -6.02
CA VAL A 178 24.39 4.67 -7.44
C VAL A 178 22.95 4.30 -7.77
N LEU A 179 22.18 5.28 -8.22
CA LEU A 179 20.77 5.13 -8.57
C LEU A 179 20.62 4.79 -10.05
N ASN A 180 19.59 4.01 -10.39
CA ASN A 180 19.17 3.76 -11.76
C ASN A 180 17.97 4.66 -12.17
N ASP A 181 17.53 4.55 -13.43
CA ASP A 181 16.46 5.39 -13.99
C ASP A 181 15.11 5.24 -13.27
N ASP A 182 14.80 4.05 -12.73
CA ASP A 182 13.57 3.78 -11.97
C ASP A 182 13.62 4.40 -10.55
N GLU A 183 14.79 4.82 -10.08
CA GLU A 183 15.02 5.40 -8.76
C GLU A 183 15.02 6.94 -8.76
N SER A 184 14.55 7.57 -9.83
CA SER A 184 14.48 9.04 -9.96
C SER A 184 13.76 9.74 -8.80
N ARG A 185 12.75 9.11 -8.18
CA ARG A 185 12.07 9.64 -6.98
C ARG A 185 12.97 9.69 -5.74
N ILE A 186 13.93 8.78 -5.62
CA ILE A 186 14.93 8.79 -4.55
C ILE A 186 15.88 9.97 -4.77
N GLN A 187 16.37 10.17 -6.00
CA GLN A 187 17.20 11.33 -6.33
C GLN A 187 16.47 12.64 -6.03
N HIS A 188 15.21 12.76 -6.47
CA HIS A 188 14.38 13.93 -6.21
C HIS A 188 14.23 14.25 -4.72
N TYR A 189 14.04 13.23 -3.88
CA TYR A 189 13.98 13.39 -2.42
C TYR A 189 15.30 13.97 -1.87
N HIS A 190 16.44 13.43 -2.31
CA HIS A 190 17.75 13.92 -1.87
C HIS A 190 18.06 15.34 -2.36
N ASP A 191 17.64 15.71 -3.57
CA ASP A 191 17.79 17.09 -4.08
C ASP A 191 17.00 18.08 -3.21
N TRP A 192 15.75 17.76 -2.87
CA TRP A 192 14.93 18.59 -1.97
C TRP A 192 15.49 18.64 -0.55
N TYR A 193 16.02 17.52 -0.05
CA TYR A 193 16.69 17.48 1.24
C TYR A 193 17.91 18.39 1.26
N SER A 194 18.80 18.28 0.27
CA SER A 194 19.97 19.14 0.09
C SER A 194 19.59 20.61 0.01
N TRP A 195 18.57 20.95 -0.77
CA TRP A 195 18.08 22.32 -0.90
C TRP A 195 17.60 22.89 0.44
N HIS A 196 16.80 22.15 1.22
CA HIS A 196 16.33 22.62 2.52
C HIS A 196 17.43 22.68 3.59
N MET A 197 18.42 21.80 3.50
CA MET A 197 19.52 21.71 4.47
C MET A 197 20.72 22.60 4.12
N GLY A 198 20.77 23.15 2.91
CA GLY A 198 21.87 23.99 2.42
C GLY A 198 23.18 23.22 2.21
N VAL A 199 23.11 21.93 1.83
CA VAL A 199 24.25 21.01 1.64
C VAL A 199 24.38 20.51 0.21
#